data_AF-A0A0N0K5S3-F1
#
_entry.id   AF-A0A0N0K5S3-F1
#
_cell.length_a   1.000
_cell.length_b   1.000
_cell.length_c   1.000
_cell.angle_alpha   90.00
_cell.angle_beta   90.00
_cell.angle_gamma   90.00
#
_symmetry.space_group_name_H-M   'P 1'
#
loop_
_entity.id
_entity.type
_entity.pdbx_description
1 polymer ?
#
loop_
_entity_poly.entity_id
_entity_poly.type
_entity_poly.pdbx_seq_one_letter_code
_entity_poly.pdbx_strand_id
1 'polypeptide(L)'
;MTRQEFLRRLRAGLVGLPTTTAAEIAADYETHFDDGIAAGRSEAEVAAALGDPDRLARELRAEAGAQRWHQEKNPSAAAAAVFAVLGLGAIDILILLPILMGVIGTLFGFFIAAIALFFSGGAVMVAGPFAAPPGGPLAAILFGLGLMAAATTIGALLAIVSVWLVNGLVWFARLHYRLLKPALEPSNSNTTSGAVA
;
A
#
# COMPACT_ATOMS: atom_id res chain seq x y z
N MET A 1 -53.05 -5.08 -19.88
CA MET A 1 -53.05 -5.03 -18.39
C MET A 1 -53.63 -3.70 -17.94
N THR A 2 -54.19 -3.60 -16.74
CA THR A 2 -54.73 -2.34 -16.20
C THR A 2 -53.64 -1.52 -15.50
N ARG A 3 -53.85 -0.22 -15.33
CA ARG A 3 -52.93 0.70 -14.63
C ARG A 3 -52.55 0.18 -13.23
N GLN A 4 -53.55 -0.24 -12.46
CA GLN A 4 -53.34 -0.79 -11.11
C GLN A 4 -52.46 -2.04 -11.12
N GLU A 5 -52.65 -2.92 -12.10
CA GLU A 5 -51.87 -4.15 -12.15
C GLU A 5 -50.41 -3.90 -12.54
N PHE A 6 -50.16 -2.96 -13.47
CA PHE A 6 -48.81 -2.52 -13.84
C PHE A 6 -48.08 -1.91 -12.64
N LEU A 7 -48.69 -0.91 -11.98
CA LEU A 7 -48.06 -0.21 -10.84
C LEU A 7 -47.83 -1.14 -9.65
N ARG A 8 -48.71 -2.12 -9.42
CA ARG A 8 -48.51 -3.13 -8.37
C ARG A 8 -47.27 -3.99 -8.64
N ARG A 9 -47.08 -4.46 -9.87
CA ARG A 9 -45.91 -5.27 -10.25
C ARG A 9 -44.63 -4.44 -10.22
N LEU A 10 -44.67 -3.20 -10.72
CA LEU A 10 -43.55 -2.27 -10.65
C LEU A 10 -43.12 -2.02 -9.19
N ARG A 11 -44.07 -1.71 -8.29
CA ARG A 11 -43.77 -1.51 -6.85
C ARG A 11 -43.20 -2.75 -6.19
N ALA A 12 -43.76 -3.94 -6.47
CA ALA A 12 -43.21 -5.21 -5.98
C ALA A 12 -41.78 -5.45 -6.52
N GLY A 13 -41.55 -5.08 -7.77
CA GLY A 13 -40.26 -5.09 -8.43
C GLY A 13 -39.28 -4.02 -7.94
N LEU A 14 -39.67 -3.06 -7.10
CA LEU A 14 -38.79 -2.02 -6.53
C LEU A 14 -38.39 -2.28 -5.06
N VAL A 15 -38.94 -3.32 -4.42
CA VAL A 15 -38.62 -3.75 -3.03
C VAL A 15 -37.11 -3.92 -2.76
N GLY A 16 -36.47 -2.99 -2.07
CA GLY A 16 -35.01 -2.98 -1.85
C GLY A 16 -34.36 -1.65 -2.23
N LEU A 17 -35.06 -0.77 -2.94
CA LEU A 17 -34.78 0.67 -2.93
C LEU A 17 -35.36 1.31 -1.65
N PRO A 18 -34.88 2.51 -1.26
CA PRO A 18 -35.56 3.33 -0.25
C PRO A 18 -37.03 3.53 -0.61
N THR A 19 -37.88 3.49 0.42
CA THR A 19 -39.33 3.63 0.29
C THR A 19 -39.74 4.94 -0.37
N THR A 20 -38.99 6.03 -0.14
CA THR A 20 -39.23 7.34 -0.77
C THR A 20 -38.99 7.30 -2.27
N THR A 21 -37.83 6.79 -2.70
CA THR A 21 -37.46 6.67 -4.12
C THR A 21 -38.40 5.74 -4.88
N ALA A 22 -38.79 4.61 -4.28
CA ALA A 22 -39.75 3.71 -4.90
C ALA A 22 -41.16 4.35 -5.06
N ALA A 23 -41.56 5.20 -4.11
CA ALA A 23 -42.81 5.95 -4.18
C ALA A 23 -42.78 7.05 -5.25
N GLU A 24 -41.66 7.79 -5.35
CA GLU A 24 -41.42 8.80 -6.39
C GLU A 24 -41.49 8.19 -7.79
N ILE A 25 -40.72 7.11 -8.03
CA ILE A 25 -40.74 6.39 -9.32
C ILE A 25 -42.17 5.95 -9.65
N ALA A 26 -42.90 5.38 -8.70
CA ALA A 26 -44.27 4.93 -8.95
C ALA A 26 -45.21 6.10 -9.29
N ALA A 27 -45.02 7.28 -8.69
CA ALA A 27 -45.83 8.47 -8.95
C ALA A 27 -45.55 9.07 -10.34
N ASP A 28 -44.30 9.02 -10.82
CA ASP A 28 -43.95 9.46 -12.18
C ASP A 28 -44.64 8.61 -13.24
N TYR A 29 -44.61 7.28 -13.09
CA TYR A 29 -45.32 6.39 -14.00
C TYR A 29 -46.84 6.54 -13.88
N GLU A 30 -47.35 6.84 -12.70
CA GLU A 30 -48.76 7.12 -12.47
C GLU A 30 -49.21 8.35 -13.28
N THR A 31 -48.41 9.42 -13.28
CA THR A 31 -48.60 10.61 -14.13
C THR A 31 -48.52 10.26 -15.62
N HIS A 32 -47.58 9.39 -16.01
CA HIS A 32 -47.41 8.98 -17.40
C HIS A 32 -48.62 8.19 -17.95
N PHE A 33 -49.31 7.43 -17.08
CA PHE A 33 -50.59 6.81 -17.41
C PHE A 33 -51.70 7.84 -17.60
N ASP A 34 -51.75 8.87 -16.75
CA ASP A 34 -52.77 9.92 -16.82
C ASP A 34 -52.64 10.73 -18.13
N ASP A 35 -51.40 11.04 -18.54
CA ASP A 35 -51.12 11.70 -19.82
C ASP A 35 -51.54 10.84 -21.03
N GLY A 36 -51.30 9.52 -20.95
CA GLY A 36 -51.71 8.58 -21.99
C GLY A 36 -53.23 8.50 -22.17
N ILE A 37 -53.97 8.55 -21.06
CA ILE A 37 -55.44 8.59 -21.05
C ILE A 37 -55.94 9.94 -21.58
N ALA A 38 -55.33 11.05 -21.18
CA ALA A 38 -55.68 12.38 -21.67
C ALA A 38 -55.44 12.52 -23.19
N ALA A 39 -54.45 11.81 -23.73
CA ALA A 39 -54.18 11.70 -25.17
C ALA A 39 -55.14 10.75 -25.91
N GLY A 40 -56.15 10.18 -25.22
CA GLY A 40 -57.17 9.31 -25.81
C GLY A 40 -56.73 7.85 -25.97
N ARG A 41 -55.62 7.42 -25.37
CA ARG A 41 -55.16 6.03 -25.39
C ARG A 41 -55.79 5.26 -24.23
N SER A 42 -56.09 3.98 -24.45
CA SER A 42 -56.56 3.11 -23.38
C SER A 42 -55.44 2.71 -22.42
N GLU A 43 -55.75 2.41 -21.16
CA GLU A 43 -54.75 1.94 -20.18
C GLU A 43 -53.95 0.73 -20.69
N ALA A 44 -54.60 -0.17 -21.42
CA ALA A 44 -53.98 -1.36 -21.97
C ALA A 44 -52.92 -1.03 -23.04
N GLU A 45 -53.16 0.01 -23.85
CA GLU A 45 -52.20 0.49 -24.86
C GLU A 45 -51.02 1.20 -24.21
N VAL A 46 -51.26 2.01 -23.17
CA VAL A 46 -50.19 2.68 -22.42
C VAL A 46 -49.29 1.65 -21.74
N ALA A 47 -49.88 0.65 -21.09
CA ALA A 47 -49.12 -0.42 -20.46
C ALA A 47 -48.35 -1.28 -21.47
N ALA A 48 -48.91 -1.53 -22.66
CA ALA A 48 -48.21 -2.23 -23.74
C ALA A 48 -47.02 -1.43 -24.28
N ALA A 49 -47.14 -0.10 -24.34
CA ALA A 49 -46.06 0.79 -24.74
C ALA A 49 -44.93 0.86 -23.70
N LEU A 50 -45.27 0.79 -22.41
CA LEU A 50 -44.30 0.76 -21.30
C LEU A 50 -43.60 -0.61 -21.14
N GLY A 51 -44.21 -1.69 -21.64
CA GLY A 51 -43.60 -3.02 -21.66
C GLY A 51 -43.79 -3.81 -20.37
N ASP A 52 -42.80 -4.65 -20.03
CA ASP A 52 -42.85 -5.55 -18.87
C ASP A 52 -42.43 -4.82 -17.57
N PRO A 53 -43.33 -4.62 -16.60
CA PRO A 53 -43.02 -3.92 -15.34
C PRO A 53 -41.93 -4.61 -14.52
N ASP A 54 -41.82 -5.94 -14.58
CA ASP A 54 -40.82 -6.67 -13.80
C ASP A 54 -39.40 -6.44 -14.35
N ARG A 55 -39.27 -6.33 -15.67
CA ARG A 55 -38.00 -5.98 -16.33
C ARG A 55 -37.63 -4.53 -16.05
N LEU A 56 -38.57 -3.61 -16.19
CA LEU A 56 -38.37 -2.20 -15.91
C LEU A 56 -37.87 -1.97 -14.47
N ALA A 57 -38.48 -2.66 -13.51
CA ALA A 57 -38.07 -2.56 -12.11
C ALA A 57 -36.66 -3.09 -11.84
N ARG A 58 -36.22 -4.13 -12.58
CA ARG A 58 -34.83 -4.63 -12.53
C ARG A 58 -33.84 -3.62 -13.11
N GLU A 59 -34.17 -3.00 -14.23
CA GLU A 59 -33.35 -1.97 -14.87
C GLU A 59 -33.18 -0.74 -13.95
N LEU A 60 -34.28 -0.24 -13.38
CA LEU A 60 -34.27 0.88 -12.43
C LEU A 60 -33.49 0.55 -11.15
N ARG A 61 -33.57 -0.69 -10.64
CA ARG A 61 -32.73 -1.14 -9.51
C ARG A 61 -31.25 -1.16 -9.87
N ALA A 62 -30.91 -1.66 -11.05
CA ALA A 62 -29.53 -1.76 -11.50
C ALA A 62 -28.92 -0.35 -11.65
N GLU A 63 -29.67 0.58 -12.20
CA GLU A 63 -29.25 1.98 -12.36
C GLU A 63 -29.10 2.68 -11.01
N ALA A 64 -30.09 2.57 -10.11
CA ALA A 64 -30.00 3.14 -8.77
C ALA A 64 -28.87 2.52 -7.92
N GLY A 65 -28.62 1.22 -8.06
CA GLY A 65 -27.51 0.52 -7.42
C GLY A 65 -26.14 0.97 -7.94
N ALA A 66 -25.99 1.13 -9.26
CA ALA A 66 -24.77 1.64 -9.87
C ALA A 66 -24.51 3.10 -9.49
N GLN A 67 -25.56 3.93 -9.44
CA GLN A 67 -25.46 5.34 -9.07
C GLN A 67 -25.11 5.51 -7.58
N ARG A 68 -25.66 4.67 -6.69
CA ARG A 68 -25.23 4.58 -5.29
C ARG A 68 -23.78 4.15 -5.15
N TRP A 69 -23.33 3.14 -5.90
CA TRP A 69 -21.92 2.73 -5.90
C TRP A 69 -20.99 3.88 -6.32
N HIS A 70 -21.43 4.74 -7.25
CA HIS A 70 -20.70 5.95 -7.61
C HIS A 70 -20.73 7.04 -6.53
N GLN A 71 -21.85 7.21 -5.82
CA GLN A 71 -22.00 8.21 -4.74
C GLN A 71 -21.36 7.77 -3.40
N GLU A 72 -21.30 6.47 -3.12
CA GLU A 72 -20.67 5.87 -1.92
C GLU A 72 -19.15 5.67 -2.06
N LYS A 73 -18.51 6.19 -3.13
CA LYS A 73 -17.07 6.48 -3.14
C LYS A 73 -16.77 7.55 -2.10
N ASN A 74 -16.81 7.15 -0.83
CA ASN A 74 -16.81 7.99 0.34
C ASN A 74 -15.44 8.70 0.45
N PRO A 75 -15.32 9.99 0.13
CA PRO A 75 -14.04 10.70 0.12
C PRO A 75 -13.37 10.68 1.51
N SER A 76 -14.16 10.52 2.58
CA SER A 76 -13.66 10.32 3.94
C SER A 76 -12.93 8.97 4.13
N ALA A 77 -13.40 7.89 3.50
CA ALA A 77 -12.73 6.58 3.55
C ALA A 77 -11.43 6.59 2.73
N ALA A 78 -11.43 7.26 1.58
CA ALA A 78 -10.21 7.49 0.80
C ALA A 78 -9.19 8.34 1.56
N ALA A 79 -9.63 9.42 2.21
CA ALA A 79 -8.78 10.24 3.07
C ALA A 79 -8.22 9.45 4.25
N ALA A 80 -9.06 8.64 4.94
CA ALA A 80 -8.63 7.78 6.03
C ALA A 80 -7.58 6.75 5.58
N ALA A 81 -7.72 6.17 4.38
CA ALA A 81 -6.73 5.26 3.81
C ALA A 81 -5.39 5.98 3.52
N VAL A 82 -5.43 7.20 2.97
CA VAL A 82 -4.23 8.02 2.76
C VAL A 82 -3.54 8.34 4.08
N PHE A 83 -4.29 8.77 5.10
CA PHE A 83 -3.75 9.02 6.43
C PHE A 83 -3.20 7.75 7.10
N ALA A 84 -3.81 6.59 6.87
CA ALA A 84 -3.31 5.31 7.38
C ALA A 84 -1.98 4.93 6.73
N VAL A 85 -1.84 5.09 5.41
CA VAL A 85 -0.58 4.82 4.69
C VAL A 85 0.51 5.81 5.12
N LEU A 86 0.18 7.10 5.22
CA LEU A 86 1.12 8.12 5.71
C LEU A 86 1.52 7.88 7.16
N GLY A 87 0.57 7.52 8.02
CA GLY A 87 0.81 7.20 9.43
C GLY A 87 1.66 5.95 9.62
N LEU A 88 1.41 4.91 8.82
CA LEU A 88 2.23 3.69 8.82
C LEU A 88 3.66 4.00 8.36
N GLY A 89 3.82 4.80 7.30
CA GLY A 89 5.14 5.27 6.86
C GLY A 89 5.84 6.15 7.89
N ALA A 90 5.11 6.99 8.63
CA ALA A 90 5.67 7.81 9.69
C ALA A 90 6.16 6.97 10.88
N ILE A 91 5.41 5.92 11.27
CA ILE A 91 5.85 4.96 12.30
C ILE A 91 7.09 4.20 11.86
N ASP A 92 7.13 3.75 10.59
CA ASP A 92 8.29 3.08 10.03
C ASP A 92 9.52 3.99 10.08
N ILE A 93 9.41 5.25 9.63
CA ILE A 93 10.51 6.22 9.70
C ILE A 93 10.91 6.48 11.16
N LEU A 94 9.96 6.67 12.08
CA LEU A 94 10.23 6.98 13.48
C LEU A 94 10.99 5.85 14.20
N ILE A 95 10.72 4.59 13.84
CA ILE A 95 11.36 3.43 14.46
C ILE A 95 12.64 3.03 13.70
N LEU A 96 12.59 2.99 12.38
CA LEU A 96 13.69 2.54 11.52
C LEU A 96 14.84 3.56 11.50
N LEU A 97 14.55 4.86 11.49
CA LEU A 97 15.58 5.90 11.38
C LEU A 97 16.53 5.92 12.58
N PRO A 98 16.08 5.88 13.85
CA PRO A 98 16.99 5.80 14.99
C PRO A 98 17.82 4.53 15.02
N ILE A 99 17.23 3.38 14.63
CA ILE A 99 17.96 2.11 14.54
C ILE A 99 19.07 2.22 13.49
N LEU A 100 18.73 2.75 12.31
CA LEU A 100 19.68 2.94 11.22
C LEU A 100 20.81 3.91 11.61
N MET A 101 20.47 5.03 12.27
CA MET A 101 21.46 5.98 12.78
C MET A 101 22.34 5.37 13.86
N GLY A 102 21.79 4.54 14.76
CA GLY A 102 22.55 3.82 15.77
C GLY A 102 23.56 2.85 15.15
N VAL A 103 23.14 2.08 14.14
CA VAL A 103 24.02 1.17 13.41
C VAL A 103 25.13 1.92 12.68
N ILE A 104 24.80 2.97 11.91
CA ILE A 104 25.77 3.79 11.18
C ILE A 104 26.74 4.46 12.16
N GLY A 105 26.22 5.05 13.23
CA GLY A 105 27.03 5.73 14.25
C GLY A 105 27.99 4.78 14.96
N THR A 106 27.53 3.56 15.28
CA THR A 106 28.37 2.53 15.90
C THR A 106 29.48 2.10 14.94
N LEU A 107 29.15 1.81 13.68
CA LEU A 107 30.14 1.49 12.64
C LEU A 107 31.18 2.61 12.47
N PHE A 108 30.72 3.86 12.38
CA PHE A 108 31.57 5.02 12.26
C PHE A 108 32.53 5.17 13.46
N GLY A 109 32.01 4.98 14.68
CA GLY A 109 32.82 4.99 15.90
C GLY A 109 33.91 3.91 15.90
N PHE A 110 33.58 2.69 15.46
CA PHE A 110 34.56 1.61 15.34
C PHE A 110 35.62 1.89 14.27
N PHE A 111 35.26 2.53 13.15
CA PHE A 111 36.24 2.95 12.15
C PHE A 111 37.20 3.99 12.71
N ILE A 112 36.70 5.00 13.42
CA ILE A 112 37.55 6.00 14.09
C ILE A 112 38.46 5.31 15.11
N ALA A 113 37.93 4.40 15.92
CA ALA A 113 38.71 3.66 16.91
C ALA A 113 39.83 2.84 16.25
N ALA A 114 39.56 2.17 15.13
CA ALA A 114 40.56 1.43 14.37
C ALA A 114 41.67 2.35 13.83
N ILE A 115 41.30 3.52 13.28
CA ILE A 115 42.26 4.52 12.80
C ILE A 115 43.11 5.06 13.95
N ALA A 116 42.49 5.42 15.07
CA ALA A 116 43.18 5.91 16.26
C ALA A 116 44.15 4.85 16.83
N LEU A 117 43.72 3.57 16.85
CA LEU A 117 44.56 2.46 17.28
C LEU A 117 45.77 2.27 16.35
N PHE A 118 45.57 2.40 15.03
CA PHE A 118 46.65 2.34 14.06
C PHE A 118 47.72 3.41 14.34
N PHE A 119 47.32 4.68 14.45
CA PHE A 119 48.27 5.76 14.75
C PHE A 119 48.91 5.63 16.14
N SER A 120 48.16 5.14 17.13
CA SER A 120 48.71 4.83 18.45
C SER A 120 49.79 3.75 18.38
N GLY A 121 49.57 2.70 17.58
CA GLY A 121 50.57 1.66 17.31
C GLY A 121 51.84 2.23 16.66
N GLY A 122 51.68 3.13 15.69
CA GLY A 122 52.80 3.84 15.06
C GLY A 122 53.58 4.72 16.07
N ALA A 123 52.88 5.43 16.94
CA ALA A 123 53.50 6.22 17.99
C ALA A 123 54.31 5.34 18.96
N VAL A 124 53.77 4.19 19.37
CA VAL A 124 54.50 3.23 20.22
C VAL A 124 55.70 2.63 19.49
N MET A 125 55.59 2.34 18.20
CA MET A 125 56.70 1.83 17.41
C MET A 125 57.88 2.83 17.34
N VAL A 126 57.59 4.13 17.19
CA VAL A 126 58.61 5.17 17.02
C VAL A 126 59.15 5.68 18.37
N ALA A 127 58.27 6.01 19.31
CA ALA A 127 58.65 6.60 20.59
C ALA A 127 58.93 5.56 21.68
N GLY A 128 58.28 4.40 21.62
CA GLY A 128 58.40 3.33 22.63
C GLY A 128 59.83 2.83 22.87
N PRO A 129 60.70 2.68 21.86
CA PRO A 129 62.11 2.35 22.05
C PRO A 129 62.87 3.25 23.03
N PHE A 130 62.49 4.53 23.11
CA PHE A 130 63.14 5.52 23.96
C PHE A 130 62.54 5.60 25.38
N ALA A 131 61.42 4.91 25.63
CA ALA A 131 60.70 4.94 26.90
C ALA A 131 61.15 3.86 27.91
N ALA A 132 62.28 3.19 27.65
CA ALA A 132 62.81 2.07 28.45
C ALA A 132 61.74 0.99 28.79
N PRO A 133 61.04 0.43 27.79
CA PRO A 133 59.96 -0.52 28.00
C PRO A 133 60.50 -1.86 28.55
N PRO A 134 59.69 -2.60 29.33
CA PRO A 134 60.04 -3.96 29.71
C PRO A 134 60.21 -4.83 28.45
N GLY A 135 61.35 -5.53 28.35
CA GLY A 135 61.72 -6.30 27.15
C GLY A 135 62.57 -5.53 26.13
N GLY A 136 62.88 -4.25 26.39
CA GLY A 136 63.81 -3.45 25.60
C GLY A 136 63.22 -2.87 24.30
N PRO A 137 64.03 -2.14 23.52
CA PRO A 137 63.56 -1.37 22.36
C PRO A 137 62.83 -2.20 21.29
N LEU A 138 63.31 -3.41 21.00
CA LEU A 138 62.69 -4.29 20.01
C LEU A 138 61.27 -4.72 20.41
N ALA A 139 61.02 -4.92 21.72
CA ALA A 139 59.69 -5.28 22.21
C ALA A 139 58.66 -4.17 21.93
N ALA A 140 59.03 -2.90 22.10
CA ALA A 140 58.15 -1.78 21.77
C ALA A 140 57.88 -1.66 20.27
N ILE A 141 58.89 -1.88 19.41
CA ILE A 141 58.71 -1.88 17.95
C ILE A 141 57.72 -2.97 17.54
N LEU A 142 57.92 -4.19 18.00
CA LEU A 142 57.06 -5.33 17.70
C LEU A 142 55.64 -5.13 18.24
N PHE A 143 55.50 -4.56 19.43
CA PHE A 143 54.19 -4.25 20.02
C PHE A 143 53.46 -3.18 19.20
N GLY A 144 54.14 -2.10 18.82
CA GLY A 144 53.57 -1.08 17.93
C GLY A 144 53.14 -1.65 16.57
N LEU A 145 53.98 -2.49 15.97
CA LEU A 145 53.65 -3.19 14.73
C LEU A 145 52.44 -4.11 14.89
N GLY A 146 52.36 -4.83 16.01
CA GLY A 146 51.23 -5.68 16.37
C GLY A 146 49.93 -4.90 16.51
N LEU A 147 49.96 -3.72 17.15
CA LEU A 147 48.81 -2.82 17.24
C LEU A 147 48.35 -2.32 15.86
N MET A 148 49.29 -1.96 14.98
CA MET A 148 48.96 -1.55 13.60
C MET A 148 48.35 -2.69 12.79
N ALA A 149 48.88 -3.91 12.91
CA ALA A 149 48.34 -5.10 12.26
C ALA A 149 46.94 -5.45 12.78
N ALA A 150 46.74 -5.39 14.10
CA ALA A 150 45.44 -5.59 14.73
C ALA A 150 44.41 -4.54 14.27
N ALA A 151 44.79 -3.27 14.25
CA ALA A 151 43.94 -2.18 13.77
C ALA A 151 43.54 -2.37 12.30
N THR A 152 44.48 -2.79 11.45
CA THR A 152 44.22 -3.07 10.02
C THR A 152 43.25 -4.24 9.87
N THR A 153 43.40 -5.29 10.68
CA THR A 153 42.52 -6.47 10.68
C THR A 153 41.11 -6.09 11.11
N ILE A 154 40.98 -5.31 12.19
CA ILE A 154 39.70 -4.78 12.66
C ILE A 154 39.05 -3.92 11.56
N GLY A 155 39.79 -3.02 10.93
CA GLY A 155 39.30 -2.20 9.82
C GLY A 155 38.79 -3.04 8.64
N ALA A 156 39.51 -4.09 8.27
CA ALA A 156 39.09 -5.02 7.22
C ALA A 156 37.79 -5.78 7.58
N LEU A 157 37.68 -6.26 8.82
CA LEU A 157 36.46 -6.92 9.30
C LEU A 157 35.26 -5.95 9.31
N LEU A 158 35.45 -4.71 9.76
CA LEU A 158 34.41 -3.68 9.73
C LEU A 158 33.97 -3.35 8.30
N ALA A 159 34.89 -3.34 7.33
CA ALA A 159 34.56 -3.16 5.93
C ALA A 159 33.71 -4.31 5.39
N ILE A 160 34.06 -5.57 5.69
CA ILE A 160 33.26 -6.75 5.31
C ILE A 160 31.86 -6.67 5.92
N VAL A 161 31.75 -6.35 7.22
CA VAL A 161 30.46 -6.17 7.90
C VAL A 161 29.65 -5.07 7.24
N SER A 162 30.27 -3.95 6.87
CA SER A 162 29.60 -2.84 6.18
C SER A 162 29.02 -3.27 4.84
N VAL A 163 29.80 -4.00 4.03
CA VAL A 163 29.33 -4.54 2.74
C VAL A 163 28.17 -5.51 2.94
N TRP A 164 28.29 -6.42 3.92
CA TRP A 164 27.24 -7.38 4.24
C TRP A 164 25.95 -6.68 4.66
N LEU A 165 26.05 -5.64 5.49
CA LEU A 165 24.92 -4.87 5.99
C LEU A 165 24.21 -4.11 4.87
N VAL A 166 24.96 -3.42 4.00
CA VAL A 166 24.41 -2.73 2.83
C VAL A 166 23.72 -3.72 1.89
N ASN A 167 24.35 -4.85 1.59
CA ASN A 167 23.76 -5.85 0.70
C ASN A 167 22.52 -6.50 1.31
N GLY A 168 22.51 -6.73 2.62
CA GLY A 168 21.34 -7.19 3.39
C GLY A 168 20.18 -6.21 3.33
N LEU A 169 20.46 -4.90 3.47
CA LEU A 169 19.45 -3.85 3.36
C LEU A 169 18.88 -3.76 1.93
N VAL A 170 19.71 -3.85 0.91
CA VAL A 170 19.28 -3.88 -0.50
C VAL A 170 18.48 -5.14 -0.82
N TRP A 171 18.88 -6.30 -0.27
CA TRP A 171 18.11 -7.54 -0.38
C TRP A 171 16.75 -7.43 0.29
N PHE A 172 16.68 -6.87 1.50
CA PHE A 172 15.43 -6.65 2.22
C PHE A 172 14.49 -5.71 1.46
N ALA A 173 15.00 -4.59 0.96
CA ALA A 173 14.23 -3.67 0.12
C ALA A 173 13.67 -4.39 -1.12
N ARG A 174 14.51 -5.15 -1.83
CA ARG A 174 14.08 -5.94 -3.00
C ARG A 174 13.03 -6.99 -2.64
N LEU A 175 13.15 -7.66 -1.50
CA LEU A 175 12.16 -8.63 -1.02
C LEU A 175 10.81 -7.94 -0.79
N HIS A 176 10.82 -6.77 -0.16
CA HIS A 176 9.60 -6.00 0.10
C HIS A 176 8.91 -5.58 -1.21
N TYR A 177 9.68 -5.08 -2.18
CA TYR A 177 9.15 -4.77 -3.52
C TYR A 177 8.60 -6.01 -4.23
N ARG A 178 9.26 -7.18 -4.11
CA ARG A 178 8.81 -8.42 -4.74
C ARG A 178 7.49 -8.92 -4.16
N LEU A 179 7.26 -8.75 -2.86
CA LEU A 179 6.02 -9.16 -2.19
C LEU A 179 4.84 -8.22 -2.47
N LEU A 180 5.11 -6.95 -2.75
CA LEU A 180 4.08 -5.96 -3.09
C LEU A 180 3.64 -6.03 -4.56
N LYS A 181 4.50 -6.54 -5.45
CA LYS A 181 4.23 -6.61 -6.89
C LYS A 181 2.93 -7.36 -7.27
N PRO A 182 2.60 -8.52 -6.68
CA PRO A 182 1.35 -9.24 -6.96
C PRO A 182 0.08 -8.50 -6.50
N ALA A 183 0.19 -7.57 -5.55
CA ALA A 183 -0.95 -6.78 -5.08
C ALA A 183 -1.22 -5.53 -5.94
N LEU A 184 -0.23 -5.12 -6.76
CA LEU A 184 -0.31 -3.96 -7.65
C LEU A 184 -0.75 -4.34 -9.08
N GLU A 185 -0.63 -5.62 -9.45
CA GLU A 185 -1.14 -6.16 -10.71
C GLU A 185 -2.48 -6.89 -10.43
N PRO A 186 -3.64 -6.21 -10.49
CA PRO A 186 -4.91 -6.91 -10.45
C PRO A 186 -4.99 -7.86 -11.66
N SER A 187 -5.23 -9.14 -11.38
CA SER A 187 -5.39 -10.21 -12.36
C SER A 187 -6.37 -9.80 -13.46
N ASN A 188 -5.85 -9.37 -14.62
CA ASN A 188 -6.60 -9.31 -15.87
C ASN A 188 -6.78 -10.75 -16.37
N SER A 189 -7.61 -11.54 -15.69
CA SER A 189 -7.99 -12.88 -16.11
C SER A 189 -9.49 -12.95 -16.37
N ASN A 190 -9.94 -12.20 -17.36
CA ASN A 190 -11.14 -12.55 -18.12
C ASN A 190 -10.77 -12.47 -19.59
N THR A 191 -10.95 -13.59 -20.29
CA THR A 191 -11.24 -13.79 -21.73
C THR A 191 -10.41 -14.91 -22.36
N THR A 192 -10.68 -16.17 -21.97
CA THR A 192 -10.58 -17.31 -22.90
C THR A 192 -11.58 -18.40 -22.48
N SER A 193 -12.87 -18.07 -22.53
CA SER A 193 -13.92 -19.07 -22.66
C SER A 193 -14.72 -18.70 -23.91
N GLY A 194 -14.56 -19.48 -24.98
CA GLY A 194 -15.22 -19.23 -26.25
C GLY A 194 -14.34 -19.39 -27.48
N ALA A 195 -13.69 -20.56 -27.64
CA ALA A 195 -13.26 -21.04 -28.96
C ALA A 195 -13.17 -22.58 -28.93
N VAL A 196 -14.27 -23.21 -28.54
CA VAL A 196 -14.59 -24.57 -28.94
C VAL A 196 -15.98 -24.48 -29.57
N ALA A 197 -16.00 -24.31 -30.88
CA ALA A 197 -17.12 -24.59 -31.77
C ALA A 197 -16.53 -24.82 -33.17
#